data_AF-A0A814S028-F1
#
_entry.id   AF-A0A814S028-F1
#
_cell.length_a   1.000
_cell.length_b   1.000
_cell.length_c   1.000
_cell.angle_alpha   90.00
_cell.angle_beta   90.00
_cell.angle_gamma   90.00
#
_symmetry.space_group_name_H-M   'P 1'
#
loop_
_entity.id
_entity.type
_entity.pdbx_description
1 polymer ?
#
loop_
_entity_poly.entity_id
_entity_poly.type
_entity_poly.pdbx_seq_one_letter_code
_entity_poly.pdbx_strand_id
1 'polypeptide(L)'
;METLYAIQTKSQNAIHFSPQQIVDCSSDGNDDCNGGDFPPSVSYLSAKGGKIATEASYPYGGKKDLCRESGINEIELGNVEYAEISVGDENKLAEAFTNNGPIFIG
;
A
#
# COMPACT_ATOMS: atom_id res chain seq x y z
N MET A 1 -1.05 -1.41 4.48
CA MET A 1 0.14 -0.56 4.67
C MET A 1 0.03 0.39 5.85
N GLU A 2 -1.09 1.07 6.05
CA GLU A 2 -1.31 1.93 7.22
C GLU A 2 -1.08 1.20 8.55
N THR A 3 -1.65 0.01 8.71
CA THR A 3 -1.42 -0.79 9.92
C THR A 3 0.01 -1.29 10.05
N LEU A 4 0.68 -1.62 8.94
CA LEU A 4 2.10 -1.99 8.96
C LEU A 4 2.93 -0.84 9.54
N TYR A 5 2.71 0.37 9.06
CA TYR A 5 3.37 1.57 9.58
C TYR A 5 3.08 1.77 11.08
N ALA A 6 1.81 1.64 11.48
CA ALA A 6 1.41 1.79 12.88
C ALA A 6 2.09 0.75 13.79
N ILE A 7 2.18 -0.51 13.36
CA ILE A 7 2.87 -1.59 14.10
C ILE A 7 4.37 -1.30 14.19
N GLN A 8 5.02 -0.95 13.08
CA GLN A 8 6.47 -0.68 13.03
C GLN A 8 6.86 0.50 13.91
N THR A 9 6.08 1.58 13.87
CA THR A 9 6.38 2.83 14.60
C THR A 9 5.79 2.87 16.00
N LYS A 10 4.96 1.89 16.36
CA LYS A 10 4.14 1.91 17.59
C LYS A 10 3.32 3.21 17.71
N SER A 11 2.90 3.76 16.57
CA SER A 11 2.11 4.99 16.51
C SER A 11 0.69 4.72 16.98
N GLN A 12 0.19 5.60 17.84
CA GLN A 12 -1.23 5.66 18.22
C GLN A 12 -2.04 6.59 17.30
N ASN A 13 -1.36 7.33 16.43
CA ASN A 13 -1.98 8.22 15.45
C ASN A 13 -2.24 7.47 14.16
N ALA A 14 -3.49 7.50 13.69
CA ALA A 14 -3.86 7.03 12.37
C ALA A 14 -3.28 7.98 11.31
N ILE A 15 -2.44 7.44 10.45
CA ILE A 15 -2.00 8.11 9.22
C ILE A 15 -2.75 7.46 8.08
N HIS A 16 -3.33 8.29 7.22
CA HIS A 16 -3.96 7.84 5.98
C HIS A 16 -2.99 7.99 4.82
N PHE A 17 -2.75 6.90 4.11
CA PHE A 17 -1.91 6.90 2.91
C PHE A 17 -2.75 7.11 1.65
N SER A 18 -2.15 7.73 0.64
CA SER A 18 -2.83 8.05 -0.61
C SER A 18 -3.06 6.79 -1.46
N PRO A 19 -4.30 6.34 -1.65
CA PRO A 19 -4.59 5.35 -2.68
C PRO A 19 -4.43 5.94 -4.08
N GLN A 20 -4.57 7.27 -4.22
CA GLN A 20 -4.46 7.93 -5.52
C GLN A 20 -3.05 7.88 -6.10
N GLN A 21 -2.01 7.96 -5.27
CA GLN A 21 -0.65 7.76 -5.74
C GLN A 21 -0.50 6.38 -6.40
N ILE A 22 -1.10 5.33 -5.83
CA ILE A 22 -1.07 3.99 -6.41
C ILE A 22 -1.80 4.01 -7.75
N VAL A 23 -3.05 4.50 -7.78
CA VAL A 23 -3.84 4.62 -9.02
C VAL A 23 -3.09 5.35 -10.14
N ASP A 24 -2.43 6.46 -9.83
CA ASP A 24 -1.79 7.31 -10.85
C ASP A 24 -0.40 6.80 -11.28
N CYS A 25 0.33 6.12 -10.39
CA CYS A 25 1.76 5.86 -10.56
C CYS A 25 2.16 4.39 -10.66
N SER A 26 1.35 3.43 -10.20
CA SER A 26 1.72 2.00 -10.22
C SER A 26 1.22 1.28 -11.49
N SER A 27 1.38 1.88 -12.66
CA SER A 27 0.83 1.37 -13.93
C SER A 27 1.49 0.09 -14.47
N ASP A 28 2.60 -0.35 -13.89
CA ASP A 28 3.21 -1.64 -14.24
C ASP A 28 2.49 -2.76 -13.45
N GLY A 29 1.55 -3.44 -14.10
CA GLY A 29 0.73 -4.50 -13.50
C GLY A 29 -0.56 -4.04 -12.82
N ASN A 30 -0.86 -2.74 -12.79
CA ASN A 30 -2.19 -2.22 -12.44
C ASN A 30 -2.79 -1.42 -13.61
N ASP A 31 -4.11 -1.39 -13.69
CA ASP A 31 -4.91 -0.70 -14.72
C ASP A 31 -5.77 0.40 -14.08
N ASP A 32 -5.14 1.17 -13.19
CA ASP A 32 -5.70 2.40 -12.63
C ASP A 32 -7.12 2.22 -12.05
N CYS A 33 -8.16 2.81 -12.66
CA CYS A 33 -9.54 2.67 -12.20
C CYS A 33 -10.27 1.44 -12.78
N ASN A 34 -9.64 0.70 -13.69
CA ASN A 34 -10.17 -0.52 -14.29
C ASN A 34 -9.77 -1.78 -13.52
N GLY A 35 -8.84 -1.66 -12.56
CA GLY A 35 -8.42 -2.75 -11.69
C GLY A 35 -6.95 -2.68 -11.34
N GLY A 36 -6.52 -3.55 -10.45
CA GLY A 36 -5.14 -3.65 -10.02
C GLY A 36 -4.96 -4.73 -8.98
N ASP A 37 -3.73 -5.14 -8.80
CA ASP A 37 -3.32 -6.18 -7.87
C ASP A 37 -2.40 -5.63 -6.78
N PHE A 38 -2.37 -6.32 -5.65
CA PHE A 38 -1.52 -5.94 -4.53
C PHE A 38 -0.01 -6.10 -4.82
N PRO A 39 0.49 -7.21 -5.41
CA PRO A 39 1.92 -7.39 -5.68
C PRO A 39 2.55 -6.31 -6.58
N PRO A 40 1.92 -5.89 -7.70
CA PRO A 40 2.43 -4.77 -8.51
C PRO A 40 2.49 -3.45 -7.73
N SER A 41 1.49 -3.18 -6.89
CA SER A 41 1.45 -2.00 -6.03
C SER A 41 2.60 -1.97 -5.02
N VAL A 42 2.92 -3.11 -4.40
CA VAL A 42 4.08 -3.24 -3.49
C VAL A 42 5.39 -3.08 -4.27
N SER A 43 5.49 -3.69 -5.45
CA SER A 43 6.69 -3.61 -6.29
C SER A 43 7.00 -2.16 -6.71
N TYR A 44 5.97 -1.38 -7.08
CA TYR A 44 6.07 0.05 -7.34
C TYR A 44 6.64 0.80 -6.12
N LEU A 45 6.09 0.56 -4.92
CA LEU A 45 6.55 1.25 -3.72
C LEU A 45 7.98 0.89 -3.36
N SER A 46 8.34 -0.39 -3.47
CA SER A 46 9.71 -0.84 -3.22
C SER A 46 10.70 -0.21 -4.22
N ALA A 47 10.31 -0.06 -5.49
CA ALA A 47 11.11 0.66 -6.48
C ALA A 47 11.23 2.18 -6.18
N LYS A 48 10.25 2.77 -5.48
CA LYS A 48 10.28 4.15 -4.96
C LYS A 48 10.99 4.28 -3.61
N GLY A 49 11.61 3.21 -3.09
CA GLY A 49 12.29 3.22 -1.78
C GLY A 49 11.33 3.20 -0.59
N GLY A 50 10.15 2.59 -0.76
CA GLY A 50 9.13 2.47 0.28
C GLY A 50 8.39 3.76 0.59
N LYS A 51 8.43 4.76 -0.31
CA LYS A 51 7.83 6.07 -0.09
C LYS A 51 6.40 6.11 -0.58
N ILE A 52 5.50 6.55 0.29
CA ILE A 52 4.09 6.75 -0.01
C ILE A 52 3.60 8.09 0.56
N ALA A 53 2.84 8.83 -0.23
CA ALA A 53 2.23 10.08 0.12
C ALA A 53 1.12 9.87 1.15
N THR A 54 0.90 10.88 1.99
CA THR A 54 -0.31 10.93 2.81
C THR A 54 -1.52 11.31 1.97
N GLU A 55 -2.71 10.87 2.38
CA GLU A 55 -3.98 11.29 1.79
C GLU A 55 -4.12 12.81 1.76
N ALA A 56 -3.64 13.51 2.81
CA ALA A 56 -3.67 14.97 2.87
C ALA A 56 -2.80 15.64 1.80
N SER A 57 -1.66 15.03 1.45
CA SER A 57 -0.75 15.56 0.41
C SER A 57 -1.12 15.15 -1.01
N TYR A 58 -1.75 13.98 -1.17
CA TYR A 58 -2.16 13.43 -2.45
C TYR A 58 -3.58 12.87 -2.32
N PRO A 59 -4.61 13.74 -2.30
CA PRO A 59 -5.98 13.31 -2.04
C PRO A 59 -6.55 12.41 -3.13
N TYR A 60 -7.48 11.55 -2.74
CA TYR A 60 -8.22 10.70 -3.65
C TYR A 60 -9.14 11.51 -4.57
N GLY A 61 -8.93 11.33 -5.87
CA GLY A 61 -9.68 11.98 -6.94
C GLY A 61 -10.72 11.07 -7.61
N GLY A 62 -10.72 9.77 -7.33
CA GLY A 62 -11.70 8.82 -7.89
C GLY A 62 -11.57 8.59 -9.40
N LYS A 63 -10.44 8.96 -9.99
CA LYS A 63 -10.12 8.79 -11.41
C LYS A 63 -8.61 8.70 -11.57
N LYS A 64 -8.13 8.15 -12.67
CA LYS A 64 -6.73 8.27 -13.06
C LYS A 64 -6.38 9.72 -13.40
N ASP A 65 -5.30 10.21 -12.83
CA ASP A 65 -4.66 11.48 -13.17
C ASP A 65 -3.18 11.25 -13.53
N LEU A 66 -2.44 12.33 -13.80
CA LEU A 66 -1.00 12.27 -14.00
C LEU A 66 -0.29 11.91 -12.68
N CYS A 67 0.66 10.98 -12.74
CA CYS A 67 1.52 10.66 -11.61
C CYS A 67 2.31 11.89 -11.15
N ARG A 68 2.10 12.31 -9.89
CA ARG A 68 2.78 13.45 -9.27
C ARG A 68 3.97 12.95 -8.45
N GLU A 69 5.16 12.95 -9.05
CA GLU A 69 6.37 12.43 -8.39
C GLU A 69 7.12 13.44 -7.49
N SER A 70 6.69 14.71 -7.44
CA SER A 70 7.43 15.76 -6.73
C SER A 70 6.53 16.72 -5.96
N GLY A 71 7.04 17.32 -4.88
CA GLY A 71 6.35 18.34 -4.10
C GLY A 71 5.29 17.84 -3.11
N ILE A 72 5.24 16.53 -2.86
CA ILE A 72 4.31 15.87 -1.94
C ILE A 72 5.03 15.41 -0.66
N ASN A 73 4.31 15.48 0.47
CA ASN A 73 4.81 14.95 1.74
C ASN A 73 4.67 13.43 1.74
N GLU A 74 5.79 12.75 1.61
CA GLU A 74 5.87 11.28 1.62
C GLU A 74 6.36 10.77 2.98
N ILE A 75 5.89 9.59 3.34
CA ILE A 75 6.34 8.80 4.49
C ILE A 75 7.09 7.59 3.95
N GLU A 76 8.24 7.31 4.56
CA GLU A 76 9.04 6.12 4.25
C GLU A 76 8.58 4.94 5.11
N LEU A 77 8.11 3.88 4.45
CA LEU A 77 7.76 2.59 5.06
C LEU A 77 8.97 1.65 5.21
N GLY A 78 10.12 2.03 4.66
CA GLY A 78 11.30 1.18 4.54
C GLY A 78 11.12 0.11 3.47
N ASN A 79 11.81 -1.02 3.63
CA ASN A 79 11.68 -2.15 2.71
C ASN A 79 10.30 -2.79 2.87
N VAL A 80 9.42 -2.57 1.88
CA VAL A 80 8.10 -3.19 1.82
C VAL A 80 8.20 -4.51 1.07
N GLU A 81 7.80 -5.59 1.73
CA GLU A 81 7.75 -6.93 1.15
C GLU A 81 6.36 -7.53 1.39
N TYR A 82 6.01 -8.54 0.60
CA TYR A 82 4.77 -9.30 0.77
C TYR A 82 5.07 -10.80 0.76
N ALA A 83 4.20 -11.55 1.42
CA ALA A 83 4.20 -13.00 1.41
C ALA A 83 2.81 -13.48 1.06
N GLU A 84 2.73 -14.56 0.30
CA GLU A 84 1.47 -15.17 -0.11
C GLU A 84 1.07 -16.30 0.85
N ILE A 85 -0.23 -16.40 1.10
CA ILE A 85 -0.84 -17.49 1.85
C ILE A 85 -1.47 -18.45 0.85
N SER A 86 -1.37 -19.75 1.12
CA SER A 86 -1.98 -20.78 0.28
C SER A 86 -3.49 -20.51 0.11
N VAL A 87 -3.97 -20.52 -1.13
CA VAL A 87 -5.37 -20.24 -1.47
C VAL A 87 -6.31 -21.17 -0.70
N GLY A 88 -7.30 -20.60 -0.01
CA GLY A 88 -8.30 -21.34 0.76
C GLY A 88 -7.83 -21.88 2.12
N ASP A 89 -6.60 -21.57 2.56
CA ASP A 89 -6.08 -22.01 3.86
C ASP A 89 -6.43 -21.01 4.97
N GLU A 90 -7.66 -21.09 5.47
CA GLU A 90 -8.17 -20.20 6.53
C GLU A 90 -7.37 -20.33 7.84
N ASN A 91 -6.78 -21.49 8.12
CA ASN A 91 -5.94 -21.68 9.31
C ASN A 91 -4.66 -20.86 9.21
N LYS A 92 -3.96 -20.92 8.06
CA LYS A 92 -2.79 -20.06 7.82
C LYS A 92 -3.15 -18.59 7.77
N LEU A 93 -4.33 -18.24 7.23
CA LEU A 93 -4.83 -16.87 7.25
C LEU A 93 -5.00 -16.36 8.69
N ALA A 94 -5.63 -17.15 9.56
CA ALA A 94 -5.82 -16.80 10.97
C ALA A 94 -4.50 -16.69 11.74
N GLU A 95 -3.55 -17.59 11.49
CA GLU A 95 -2.21 -17.53 12.06
C GLU A 95 -1.46 -16.25 11.62
N ALA A 96 -1.44 -15.98 10.31
CA ALA A 96 -0.79 -14.79 9.77
C ALA A 96 -1.43 -13.51 10.31
N PHE A 97 -2.76 -13.48 10.50
CA PHE A 97 -3.44 -12.30 11.01
C PHE A 97 -3.05 -12.02 12.46
N THR A 98 -3.01 -13.09 13.26
CA THR A 98 -2.65 -13.01 14.68
C THR A 98 -1.21 -12.54 14.88
N ASN A 99 -0.29 -12.99 14.02
CA ASN A 99 1.14 -12.72 14.16
C ASN A 99 1.57 -11.40 13.49
N ASN A 100 0.95 -11.02 12.38
CA ASN A 100 1.40 -9.91 11.54
C ASN A 100 0.42 -8.71 11.49
N GLY A 101 -0.81 -8.89 11.98
CA GLY A 101 -1.87 -7.90 11.89
C GLY A 101 -2.72 -8.04 10.61
N PRO A 102 -3.40 -6.96 10.17
CA PRO A 102 -4.31 -7.00 9.02
C PRO A 102 -3.64 -7.50 7.74
N ILE A 103 -4.39 -8.31 6.99
CA ILE A 103 -3.95 -8.97 5.75
C ILE A 103 -4.80 -8.47 4.58
N PHE A 104 -4.19 -8.25 3.42
CA PHE A 104 -4.90 -8.05 2.16
C PHE A 104 -5.49 -9.37 1.66
N ILE A 105 -6.77 -9.35 1.29
CA ILE A 105 -7.49 -10.47 0.68
C ILE A 105 -8.18 -9.97 -0.60
N GLY A 106 -8.31 -10.84 -1.60
CA GLY A 106 -8.94 -10.56 -2.90
C GLY A 106 -9.66 -11.78 -3.45
#